data_AF-A0A5L8Z766-F1
#
_entry.id   AF-A0A5L8Z766-F1
#
_cell.length_a   1.000
_cell.length_b   1.000
_cell.length_c   1.000
_cell.angle_alpha   90.00
_cell.angle_beta   90.00
_cell.angle_gamma   90.00
#
_symmetry.space_group_name_H-M   'P 1'
#
loop_
_entity.id
_entity.type
_entity.pdbx_description
1 polymer ?
#
loop_
_entity_poly.entity_id
_entity_poly.type
_entity_poly.pdbx_seq_one_letter_code
_entity_poly.pdbx_strand_id
1 'polypeptide(L)'
;MFDFFYSNLSYIGLFIVSFLSSTLLPLASEAFVVAFVKFDFDPTLVLLTATLANTLGSLSTYALAYFGKEKILRKYFASSLKKLENYTLNFYKLGWLFAFLSFLPLVGDLFALGLGFAKYPLIKTAFFIALGKLSRYFFLVSLSS
;
A
#
# COMPACT_ATOMS: atom_id res chain seq x y z
N MET A 1 10.65 -0.46 -31.38
CA MET A 1 9.35 -1.15 -31.19
C MET A 1 9.41 -2.13 -30.03
N PHE A 2 10.36 -3.07 -30.01
CA PHE A 2 10.58 -3.97 -28.87
C PHE A 2 10.86 -3.25 -27.54
N ASP A 3 11.70 -2.21 -27.52
CA ASP A 3 12.02 -1.45 -26.29
C ASP A 3 10.79 -0.76 -25.67
N PHE A 4 9.87 -0.29 -26.52
CA PHE A 4 8.61 0.31 -26.09
C PHE A 4 7.67 -0.73 -25.45
N PHE A 5 7.59 -1.94 -26.01
CA PHE A 5 6.81 -3.01 -25.40
C PHE A 5 7.46 -3.49 -24.10
N TYR A 6 8.78 -3.63 -24.07
CA TYR A 6 9.53 -4.01 -22.87
C TYR A 6 9.33 -3.01 -21.73
N SER A 7 9.47 -1.71 -21.99
CA SER A 7 9.34 -0.69 -20.95
C SER A 7 7.91 -0.61 -20.39
N ASN A 8 6.90 -0.52 -21.26
CA ASN A 8 5.51 -0.40 -20.83
C ASN A 8 5.00 -1.65 -20.11
N LEU A 9 5.32 -2.84 -20.61
CA LEU A 9 4.91 -4.08 -19.97
C LEU A 9 5.58 -4.26 -18.60
N SER A 10 6.82 -3.77 -18.47
CA SER A 10 7.55 -3.76 -17.19
C SER A 10 6.90 -2.83 -16.17
N TYR A 11 6.56 -1.58 -16.53
CA TYR A 11 5.87 -0.67 -15.61
C TYR A 11 4.47 -1.16 -15.22
N ILE A 12 3.75 -1.83 -16.12
CA ILE A 12 2.50 -2.51 -15.79
C ILE A 12 2.75 -3.63 -14.77
N GLY A 13 3.82 -4.42 -14.96
CA GLY A 13 4.24 -5.43 -13.98
C GLY A 13 4.55 -4.83 -12.61
N LEU A 14 5.32 -3.74 -12.57
CA LEU A 14 5.61 -3.00 -11.34
C LEU A 14 4.33 -2.49 -10.67
N PHE A 15 3.39 -1.96 -11.45
CA PHE A 15 2.10 -1.51 -10.96
C PHE A 15 1.31 -2.67 -10.33
N ILE A 16 1.16 -3.79 -11.04
CA ILE A 16 0.40 -4.95 -10.55
C ILE A 16 1.00 -5.48 -9.26
N VAL A 17 2.32 -5.70 -9.22
CA VAL A 17 2.99 -6.24 -8.03
C VAL A 17 2.91 -5.25 -6.87
N SER A 18 3.11 -3.95 -7.12
CA SER A 18 3.03 -2.92 -6.08
C SER A 18 1.60 -2.75 -5.55
N PHE A 19 0.59 -2.87 -6.42
CA PHE A 19 -0.82 -2.86 -6.03
C PHE A 19 -1.14 -4.06 -5.14
N LEU A 20 -0.82 -5.27 -5.61
CA LEU A 20 -1.10 -6.52 -4.88
C LEU A 20 -0.32 -6.59 -3.56
N SER A 21 0.89 -6.04 -3.49
CA SER A 21 1.68 -6.02 -2.26
C SER A 21 1.08 -5.22 -1.11
N SER A 22 0.15 -4.31 -1.41
CA SER A 22 -0.58 -3.55 -0.38
C SER A 22 -2.04 -3.96 -0.28
N THR A 23 -2.39 -5.05 -0.95
CA THR A 23 -3.48 -5.90 -0.49
C THR A 23 -2.93 -6.81 0.59
N LEU A 24 -3.78 -7.54 1.33
CA LEU A 24 -3.35 -8.43 2.42
C LEU A 24 -2.53 -9.66 1.95
N LEU A 25 -1.95 -9.60 0.75
CA LEU A 25 -1.03 -10.56 0.18
C LEU A 25 0.41 -10.22 0.58
N PRO A 26 1.19 -11.19 1.09
CA PRO A 26 2.57 -10.97 1.46
C PRO A 26 3.46 -10.94 0.21
N LEU A 27 3.50 -9.80 -0.50
CA LEU A 27 4.41 -9.55 -1.61
C LEU A 27 5.39 -8.41 -1.27
N ALA A 28 6.64 -8.53 -1.71
CA ALA A 28 7.69 -7.56 -1.41
C ALA A 28 7.87 -6.56 -2.55
N SER A 29 7.02 -5.53 -2.63
CA SER A 29 7.15 -4.48 -3.66
C SER A 29 8.47 -3.73 -3.63
N GLU A 30 9.12 -3.66 -2.47
CA GLU A 30 10.39 -2.99 -2.25
C GLU A 30 11.50 -3.60 -3.10
N ALA A 31 11.54 -4.93 -3.19
CA ALA A 31 12.51 -5.64 -4.00
C ALA A 31 12.33 -5.32 -5.50
N PHE A 32 11.09 -5.22 -5.97
CA PHE A 32 10.79 -4.86 -7.36
C PHE A 32 11.18 -3.41 -7.66
N VAL A 33 10.90 -2.47 -6.76
CA VAL A 33 11.31 -1.06 -6.95
C VAL A 33 12.83 -0.95 -7.06
N VAL A 34 13.58 -1.59 -6.16
CA VAL A 34 15.05 -1.58 -6.22
C VAL A 34 15.56 -2.26 -7.49
N ALA A 35 14.98 -3.38 -7.90
CA ALA A 35 15.37 -4.08 -9.12
C ALA A 35 15.16 -3.21 -10.37
N PHE A 36 14.04 -2.49 -10.47
CA PHE A 36 13.79 -1.61 -11.61
C PHE A 36 14.81 -0.47 -11.70
N VAL A 37 15.14 0.17 -10.57
CA VAL A 37 16.20 1.19 -10.54
C VAL A 37 17.55 0.59 -10.95
N LYS A 38 17.89 -0.62 -10.47
CA LYS A 38 19.12 -1.31 -10.85
C LYS A 38 19.16 -1.82 -12.29
N PHE A 39 18.02 -1.89 -12.98
CA PHE A 39 17.92 -2.20 -14.41
C PHE A 39 17.79 -0.94 -15.27
N ASP A 40 18.23 0.21 -14.76
CA ASP A 40 18.28 1.50 -15.48
C ASP A 40 16.91 2.01 -15.96
N PHE A 41 15.82 1.60 -15.31
CA PHE A 41 14.51 2.24 -15.52
C PHE A 41 14.49 3.64 -14.92
N ASP A 42 13.72 4.55 -15.52
CA ASP A 42 13.58 5.93 -15.05
C ASP A 42 13.12 5.96 -13.57
N PRO A 43 13.96 6.49 -12.65
CA PRO A 43 13.67 6.46 -11.22
C PRO A 43 12.39 7.22 -10.84
N THR A 44 12.05 8.27 -11.59
CA THR A 44 10.85 9.09 -11.36
C THR A 44 9.60 8.30 -11.74
N LEU A 45 9.61 7.62 -12.89
CA LEU A 45 8.50 6.77 -13.32
C LEU A 45 8.33 5.56 -12.40
N VAL A 46 9.41 4.94 -11.94
CA VAL A 46 9.36 3.87 -10.94
C VAL A 46 8.71 4.37 -9.65
N LEU A 47 9.16 5.53 -9.13
CA LEU A 47 8.63 6.14 -7.91
C LEU A 47 7.13 6.43 -8.03
N LEU A 48 6.70 7.09 -9.10
CA LEU A 48 5.31 7.47 -9.30
C LEU A 48 4.42 6.24 -9.51
N THR A 49 4.86 5.28 -10.32
CA THR A 49 4.11 4.05 -10.61
C THR A 49 3.91 3.21 -9.35
N ALA A 50 4.98 2.94 -8.60
CA ALA A 50 4.92 2.15 -7.39
C ALA A 50 4.08 2.86 -6.30
N THR A 51 4.25 4.17 -6.14
CA THR A 51 3.47 4.96 -5.17
C THR A 51 1.98 4.93 -5.48
N LEU A 52 1.60 5.18 -6.73
CA LEU A 52 0.21 5.17 -7.17
C LEU A 52 -0.41 3.79 -6.98
N ALA A 53 0.25 2.75 -7.47
CA ALA A 53 -0.20 1.36 -7.36
C ALA A 53 -0.41 0.92 -5.91
N ASN A 54 0.59 1.17 -5.06
CA ASN A 54 0.54 0.73 -3.66
C ASN A 54 -0.51 1.53 -2.86
N THR A 55 -0.69 2.82 -3.17
CA THR A 55 -1.78 3.63 -2.60
C THR A 55 -3.15 3.06 -2.97
N LEU A 56 -3.37 2.75 -4.25
CA LEU A 56 -4.62 2.14 -4.71
C LEU A 56 -4.85 0.76 -4.08
N GLY A 57 -3.79 -0.04 -3.91
CA GLY A 57 -3.83 -1.32 -3.20
C GLY A 57 -4.33 -1.16 -1.77
N SER A 58 -3.72 -0.25 -0.99
CA SER A 58 -4.19 0.06 0.38
C SER A 58 -5.63 0.58 0.40
N LEU A 59 -6.01 1.44 -0.55
CA LEU A 59 -7.37 1.98 -0.65
C LEU A 59 -8.41 0.90 -0.98
N SER A 60 -8.02 -0.14 -1.73
CA SER A 60 -8.87 -1.31 -1.97
C SER A 60 -9.13 -2.08 -0.67
N THR A 61 -8.10 -2.30 0.14
CA THR A 61 -8.21 -2.93 1.47
C THR A 61 -9.10 -2.09 2.41
N TYR A 62 -8.90 -0.78 2.42
CA TYR A 62 -9.74 0.16 3.16
C TYR A 62 -11.21 0.07 2.71
N ALA A 63 -11.47 0.08 1.39
CA ALA A 63 -12.82 0.04 0.86
C ALA A 63 -13.54 -1.28 1.17
N LEU A 64 -12.82 -2.40 1.08
CA LEU A 64 -13.34 -3.72 1.49
C LEU A 64 -13.77 -3.71 2.96
N ALA A 65 -13.00 -3.11 3.85
CA ALA A 65 -13.37 -3.00 5.26
C ALA A 65 -14.50 -1.99 5.51
N TYR A 66 -14.52 -0.89 4.76
CA TYR A 66 -15.54 0.16 4.91
C TYR A 66 -16.94 -0.30 4.50
N PHE A 67 -17.04 -1.01 3.37
CA PHE A 67 -18.32 -1.46 2.80
C PHE A 67 -18.67 -2.92 3.16
N GLY A 68 -17.70 -3.72 3.59
CA GLY A 68 -17.91 -5.13 3.88
C GLY A 68 -18.79 -5.35 5.11
N LYS A 69 -19.60 -6.43 5.07
CA LYS A 69 -20.40 -6.82 6.23
C LYS A 69 -19.48 -7.30 7.35
N GLU A 70 -19.63 -6.75 8.54
CA GLU A 70 -18.77 -7.03 9.70
C GLU A 70 -18.61 -8.54 9.96
N LYS A 71 -19.71 -9.30 9.91
CA LYS A 71 -19.69 -10.76 10.10
C LYS A 71 -18.81 -11.50 9.09
N ILE A 72 -18.79 -11.04 7.83
CA ILE A 72 -17.98 -11.65 6.75
C ILE A 72 -16.52 -11.25 6.95
N LEU A 73 -16.25 -9.97 7.17
CA LEU A 73 -14.87 -9.50 7.37
C LEU A 73 -14.24 -10.10 8.62
N ARG A 74 -14.98 -10.22 9.73
CA ARG A 74 -14.51 -10.92 10.93
C ARG A 74 -14.21 -12.39 10.69
N LYS A 75 -14.91 -13.06 9.77
CA LYS A 75 -14.62 -14.45 9.41
C LYS A 75 -13.32 -14.58 8.60
N TYR A 76 -13.15 -13.77 7.54
CA TYR A 76 -12.00 -13.88 6.63
C TYR A 76 -10.73 -13.19 7.16
N PHE A 77 -10.88 -12.13 7.96
CA PHE A 77 -9.78 -11.34 8.52
C PHE A 77 -9.64 -11.49 10.03
N ALA A 78 -10.19 -12.56 10.65
CA ALA A 78 -10.13 -12.81 12.08
C ALA A 78 -8.72 -12.62 12.68
N SER A 79 -7.71 -13.21 12.04
CA SER A 79 -6.30 -13.13 12.49
C SER A 79 -5.77 -11.69 12.41
N SER A 80 -6.03 -10.99 11.30
CA SER A 80 -5.65 -9.59 11.09
C SER A 80 -6.32 -8.64 12.08
N LEU A 81 -7.61 -8.85 12.35
CA LEU A 81 -8.38 -8.07 13.30
C LEU A 81 -7.94 -8.32 14.75
N LYS A 82 -7.67 -9.56 15.12
CA LYS A 82 -7.16 -9.89 16.45
C LYS A 82 -5.81 -9.21 16.72
N LYS A 83 -4.93 -9.14 15.70
CA LYS A 83 -3.68 -8.37 15.79
C LYS A 83 -3.97 -6.88 16.04
N LEU A 84 -4.94 -6.28 15.36
CA LEU A 84 -5.34 -4.88 15.57
C LEU A 84 -5.94 -4.62 16.96
N GLU A 85 -6.80 -5.52 17.44
CA GLU A 85 -7.45 -5.42 18.76
C GLU A 85 -6.41 -5.43 19.90
N ASN A 86 -5.31 -6.18 19.76
CA ASN A 86 -4.23 -6.23 20.75
C ASN A 86 -3.52 -4.88 20.97
N TYR A 87 -3.58 -3.95 20.01
CA TYR A 87 -2.85 -2.69 20.10
C TYR A 87 -3.67 -1.51 20.65
N THR A 88 -4.94 -1.71 21.02
CA THR A 88 -5.84 -0.64 21.53
C THR A 88 -5.82 0.65 20.70
N LEU A 89 -5.82 0.51 19.37
CA LEU A 89 -5.60 1.64 18.45
C LEU A 89 -6.86 2.50 18.30
N ASN A 90 -6.73 3.80 18.53
CA ASN A 90 -7.82 4.75 18.28
C ASN A 90 -7.75 5.31 16.85
N PHE A 91 -8.28 4.53 15.90
CA PHE A 91 -8.34 4.90 14.48
C PHE A 91 -9.13 6.18 14.20
N TYR A 92 -10.03 6.59 15.09
CA TYR A 92 -10.78 7.83 14.91
C TYR A 92 -9.92 9.07 15.21
N LYS A 93 -9.16 9.06 16.32
CA LYS A 93 -8.29 10.18 16.72
C LYS A 93 -6.97 10.21 15.94
N LEU A 94 -6.36 9.05 15.70
CA LEU A 94 -5.03 8.91 15.08
C LEU A 94 -5.09 8.37 13.65
N GLY A 95 -6.24 8.42 12.99
CA GLY A 95 -6.43 7.81 11.67
C GLY A 95 -5.46 8.34 10.60
N TRP A 96 -5.11 9.63 10.66
CA TRP A 96 -4.10 10.21 9.77
C TRP A 96 -2.71 9.57 9.94
N LEU A 97 -2.33 9.26 11.18
CA LEU A 97 -1.04 8.65 11.51
C LEU A 97 -1.02 7.20 11.03
N PHE A 98 -2.07 6.43 11.27
CA PHE A 98 -2.17 5.06 10.76
C PHE A 98 -2.24 5.00 9.23
N ALA A 99 -2.89 5.98 8.59
CA ALA A 99 -2.91 6.10 7.15
C ALA A 99 -1.50 6.36 6.61
N PHE A 100 -0.76 7.28 7.24
CA PHE A 100 0.64 7.52 6.92
C PHE A 100 1.50 6.27 7.14
N LEU A 101 1.42 5.62 8.30
CA LEU A 101 2.19 4.43 8.66
C LEU A 101 1.79 3.16 7.90
N SER A 102 0.83 3.22 6.98
CA SER A 102 0.45 2.10 6.11
C SER A 102 1.58 1.63 5.19
N PHE A 103 2.67 2.40 5.05
CA PHE A 103 3.86 1.95 4.32
C PHE A 103 4.71 0.93 5.09
N LEU A 104 4.50 0.76 6.40
CA LEU A 104 5.31 -0.12 7.22
C LEU A 104 5.20 -1.58 6.76
N PRO A 105 6.31 -2.31 6.70
CA PRO A 105 6.30 -3.71 6.26
C PRO A 105 5.46 -4.56 7.23
N LEU A 106 4.74 -5.55 6.69
CA LEU A 106 3.93 -6.55 7.39
C LEU A 106 2.69 -6.03 8.15
N VAL A 107 2.75 -4.83 8.72
CA VAL A 107 1.68 -4.25 9.54
C VAL A 107 0.91 -3.15 8.84
N GLY A 108 1.47 -2.53 7.80
CA GLY A 108 0.89 -1.37 7.14
C GLY A 108 -0.52 -1.61 6.57
N ASP A 109 -0.76 -2.78 5.98
CA ASP A 109 -2.08 -3.10 5.42
C ASP A 109 -3.15 -3.37 6.49
N LEU A 110 -2.72 -3.76 7.71
CA LEU A 110 -3.63 -3.84 8.86
C LEU A 110 -4.15 -2.45 9.23
N PHE A 111 -3.35 -1.40 9.07
CA PHE A 111 -3.82 -0.04 9.30
C PHE A 111 -4.86 0.39 8.27
N ALA A 112 -4.66 0.08 6.98
CA ALA A 112 -5.66 0.35 5.96
C ALA A 112 -6.99 -0.36 6.25
N LEU A 113 -6.91 -1.63 6.68
CA LEU A 113 -8.07 -2.42 7.10
C LEU A 113 -8.77 -1.78 8.32
N GLY A 114 -8.01 -1.44 9.37
CA GLY A 114 -8.53 -0.82 10.60
C GLY A 114 -9.19 0.54 10.36
N LEU A 115 -8.62 1.37 9.47
CA LEU A 115 -9.20 2.64 9.05
C LEU A 115 -10.55 2.45 8.35
N GLY A 116 -10.67 1.42 7.52
CA GLY A 116 -11.93 1.07 6.86
C GLY A 116 -13.01 0.65 7.85
N PHE A 117 -12.66 -0.22 8.82
CA PHE A 117 -13.57 -0.61 9.91
C PHE A 117 -14.02 0.57 10.76
N ALA A 118 -13.09 1.48 11.08
CA ALA A 118 -13.39 2.69 11.83
C ALA A 118 -14.11 3.77 11.01
N LYS A 119 -14.33 3.53 9.70
CA LYS A 119 -14.94 4.46 8.76
C LYS A 119 -14.27 5.84 8.74
N TYR A 120 -12.94 5.87 8.84
CA TYR A 120 -12.16 7.10 8.84
C TYR A 120 -12.22 7.81 7.47
N PRO A 121 -12.33 9.15 7.35
CA PRO A 121 -12.65 9.81 6.09
C PRO A 121 -11.73 9.46 4.90
N LEU A 122 -12.32 8.98 3.80
CA LEU A 122 -11.60 8.47 2.61
C LEU A 122 -10.56 9.44 2.06
N ILE A 123 -10.89 10.73 1.94
CA ILE A 123 -9.97 11.74 1.38
C ILE A 123 -8.72 11.88 2.26
N LYS A 124 -8.89 11.92 3.59
CA LYS A 124 -7.76 11.97 4.53
C LYS A 124 -6.94 10.68 4.46
N THR A 125 -7.62 9.53 4.44
CA THR A 125 -6.97 8.22 4.28
C THR A 125 -6.10 8.17 3.03
N ALA A 126 -6.66 8.52 1.86
CA ALA A 126 -5.96 8.51 0.59
C ALA A 126 -4.74 9.43 0.59
N PHE A 127 -4.89 10.66 1.09
CA PHE A 127 -3.79 11.62 1.14
C PHE A 127 -2.62 11.14 2.01
N PHE A 128 -2.90 10.69 3.24
CA PHE A 128 -1.84 10.25 4.15
C PHE A 128 -1.21 8.92 3.73
N ILE A 129 -1.99 7.98 3.17
CA ILE A 129 -1.44 6.77 2.56
C ILE A 129 -0.48 7.16 1.43
N ALA A 130 -0.91 8.00 0.50
CA ALA A 130 -0.06 8.43 -0.62
C ALA A 130 1.26 9.05 -0.12
N LEU A 131 1.20 9.93 0.88
CA LEU A 131 2.39 10.51 1.50
C LEU A 131 3.31 9.46 2.12
N GLY A 132 2.76 8.49 2.84
CA GLY A 132 3.54 7.41 3.45
C GLY A 132 4.23 6.53 2.41
N LYS A 133 3.48 6.08 1.38
CA LYS A 133 4.02 5.24 0.30
C LYS A 133 5.06 5.98 -0.52
N LEU A 134 4.80 7.26 -0.83
CA LEU A 134 5.77 8.13 -1.51
C LEU A 134 7.05 8.24 -0.70
N SER A 135 6.96 8.48 0.60
CA SER A 135 8.13 8.58 1.48
C SER A 135 8.96 7.29 1.43
N ARG A 136 8.33 6.12 1.59
CA ARG A 136 9.01 4.81 1.51
C ARG A 136 9.76 4.64 0.20
N TYR A 137 9.06 4.83 -0.92
CA TYR A 137 9.66 4.59 -2.23
C TYR A 137 10.69 5.64 -2.61
N PHE A 138 10.52 6.89 -2.18
CA PHE A 138 11.53 7.93 -2.36
C PHE A 138 12.85 7.54 -1.70
N PHE A 139 12.81 7.05 -0.45
CA PHE A 139 14.01 6.55 0.22
C PHE A 139 14.64 5.36 -0.52
N LEU A 140 13.83 4.39 -0.96
CA LEU A 140 14.34 3.22 -1.68
C LEU A 140 14.98 3.59 -3.02
N VAL A 141 14.33 4.44 -3.80
CA VAL A 141 14.86 4.92 -5.08
C VAL A 141 16.16 5.71 -4.84
N SER A 142 16.18 6.61 -3.87
CA SER A 142 17.38 7.42 -3.56
C SER A 142 18.57 6.57 -3.09
N LEU A 143 18.33 5.47 -2.37
CA LEU A 143 19.40 4.55 -1.94
C LEU A 143 19.88 3.60 -3.05
N SER A 144 19.07 3.40 -4.09
CA SER A 144 19.36 2.44 -5.17
C SER A 144 19.86 3.08 -6.45
N SER A 145 19.69 4.40 -6.59
CA SER A 145 20.19 5.23 -7.69
C SER A 145 21.71 5.44 -7.63
#